data_AF-A0A957TV72-F1
#
_entry.id   AF-A0A957TV72-F1
#
_cell.length_a   1.000
_cell.length_b   1.000
_cell.length_c   1.000
_cell.angle_alpha   90.00
_cell.angle_beta   90.00
_cell.angle_gamma   90.00
#
_symmetry.space_group_name_H-M   'P 1'
#
loop_
_entity.id
_entity.type
_entity.pdbx_description
1 polymer ?
#
loop_
_entity_poly.entity_id
_entity_poly.type
_entity_poly.pdbx_seq_one_letter_code
_entity_poly.pdbx_strand_id
1 'polypeptide(L)' 'ADYHEGVRRGAINEDMAKEIEVAREQVMQHIRDRRSPFDDTWIDWKPDPTWSIPRLHPDWNRIW' A
#
# COMPACT_ATOMS: atom_id res chain seq x y z
N ALA A 1 6.80 9.64 11.30
CA ALA A 1 6.16 10.68 12.13
C ALA A 1 4.65 10.44 12.21
N ASP A 2 3.97 10.32 11.07
CA ASP A 2 2.51 10.21 11.00
C ASP A 2 1.93 8.90 11.54
N TYR A 3 2.60 7.76 11.33
CA TYR A 3 2.18 6.48 11.92
C TYR A 3 2.11 6.55 13.46
N HIS A 4 3.19 7.01 14.10
CA HIS A 4 3.22 7.16 15.55
C HIS A 4 2.23 8.22 16.07
N GLU A 5 1.96 9.27 15.29
CA GLU A 5 0.88 10.22 15.60
C GLU A 5 -0.49 9.54 15.58
N GLY A 6 -0.77 8.72 14.56
CA GLY A 6 -2.00 7.96 14.42
C GLY A 6 -2.24 7.01 15.59
N VAL A 7 -1.18 6.31 16.04
CA VAL A 7 -1.24 5.46 17.24
C VAL A 7 -1.52 6.30 18.49
N ARG A 8 -0.78 7.40 18.69
CA ARG A 8 -0.93 8.24 19.89
C ARG A 8 -2.33 8.85 20.00
N ARG A 9 -2.94 9.20 18.86
CA ARG A 9 -4.31 9.75 18.80
C ARG A 9 -5.40 8.67 18.85
N GLY A 10 -5.04 7.39 18.87
CA GLY A 10 -6.00 6.28 18.82
C GLY A 10 -6.69 6.10 17.47
N ALA A 11 -6.25 6.83 16.43
CA ALA A 11 -6.68 6.58 15.05
C ALA A 11 -6.18 5.22 14.55
N ILE A 12 -5.04 4.76 15.09
CA ILE A 12 -4.55 3.41 14.97
C ILE A 12 -4.64 2.76 16.35
N ASN A 13 -5.53 1.79 16.50
CA ASN A 13 -5.66 1.06 17.76
C ASN A 13 -4.52 0.04 17.93
N GLU A 14 -4.39 -0.52 19.14
CA GLU A 14 -3.27 -1.39 19.48
C GLU A 14 -3.20 -2.67 18.65
N ASP A 15 -4.35 -3.26 18.32
CA ASP A 15 -4.38 -4.50 17.53
C ASP A 15 -3.99 -4.22 16.08
N MET A 16 -4.47 -3.12 15.49
CA MET A 16 -4.04 -2.68 14.17
C MET A 16 -2.55 -2.32 14.16
N ALA A 17 -2.03 -1.70 15.23
CA ALA A 17 -0.61 -1.40 15.34
C ALA A 17 0.24 -2.69 15.34
N LYS A 18 -0.18 -3.73 16.09
CA LYS A 18 0.50 -5.03 16.11
C LYS A 18 0.49 -5.69 14.72
N GLU A 19 -0.64 -5.67 14.03
CA GLU A 19 -0.76 -6.23 12.68
C GLU A 19 0.12 -5.48 11.67
N ILE A 20 0.17 -4.15 11.76
CA ILE A 20 1.05 -3.32 10.93
C ILE A 20 2.52 -3.68 11.15
N GLU A 21 2.95 -3.91 12.39
CA GLU A 21 4.34 -4.30 12.67
C GLU A 21 4.68 -5.71 12.16
N VAL A 22 3.75 -6.66 12.24
CA VAL A 22 3.93 -8.00 11.64
C VAL A 22 4.04 -7.88 10.12
N ALA A 23 3.15 -7.11 9.49
CA ALA A 23 3.18 -6.87 8.04
C ALA A 23 4.48 -6.18 7.62
N ARG A 24 4.99 -5.22 8.43
CA ARG A 24 6.28 -4.57 8.18
C ARG A 24 7.40 -5.59 8.07
N GLU A 25 7.52 -6.53 9.02
CA GLU A 25 8.59 -7.53 8.97
C GLU A 25 8.48 -8.46 7.76
N GLN A 26 7.26 -8.85 7.39
CA GLN A 26 7.02 -9.66 6.19
C GLN A 26 7.45 -8.93 4.91
N VAL A 27 7.08 -7.66 4.76
CA VAL A 27 7.47 -6.83 3.62
C VAL A 27 8.98 -6.62 3.59
N MET A 28 9.61 -6.34 4.75
CA MET A 28 11.05 -6.19 4.84
C MET A 28 11.79 -7.46 4.42
N GLN A 29 11.25 -8.64 4.71
CA GLN A 29 11.81 -9.89 4.20
C GLN A 29 11.68 -10.02 2.68
N HIS A 30 10.53 -9.63 2.10
CA HIS A 30 10.35 -9.67 0.64
C HIS A 30 11.33 -8.76 -0.10
N ILE A 31 11.60 -7.57 0.47
CA ILE A 31 12.60 -6.64 -0.05
C ILE A 31 14.00 -7.25 0.03
N ARG A 32 14.39 -7.81 1.18
CA ARG A 32 15.71 -8.44 1.38
C ARG A 32 15.94 -9.62 0.43
N ASP A 33 14.91 -10.42 0.22
CA ASP A 33 14.94 -11.59 -0.66
C ASP A 33 14.81 -11.22 -2.15
N ARG A 34 14.60 -9.93 -2.48
CA ARG A 34 14.31 -9.44 -3.84
C ARG A 34 13.19 -10.24 -4.51
N ARG A 35 12.10 -10.51 -3.78
CA ARG A 35 10.91 -11.15 -4.32
C ARG A 35 10.03 -10.12 -5.01
N SER A 36 9.21 -10.55 -5.96
CA SER A 36 8.16 -9.73 -6.56
C SER A 36 7.31 -9.02 -5.48
N PRO A 37 6.99 -7.72 -5.61
CA PRO A 37 7.28 -6.83 -6.74
C PRO A 37 8.64 -6.09 -6.68
N PHE A 38 9.55 -6.48 -5.79
CA PHE A 38 10.87 -5.84 -5.57
C PHE A 38 12.01 -6.50 -6.36
N ASP A 39 11.69 -7.33 -7.35
CA ASP A 39 12.61 -8.14 -8.16
C ASP A 39 13.00 -7.43 -9.48
N ASP A 40 12.91 -6.11 -9.52
CA ASP A 40 13.18 -5.23 -10.66
C ASP A 40 12.27 -5.42 -11.90
N THR A 41 11.34 -6.38 -11.88
CA THR A 41 10.44 -6.67 -13.02
C THR A 41 9.57 -5.49 -13.44
N TRP A 42 9.34 -4.55 -12.52
CA TRP A 42 8.54 -3.35 -12.76
C TRP A 42 9.33 -2.13 -13.24
N ILE A 43 10.68 -2.17 -13.23
CA ILE A 43 11.51 -0.98 -13.54
C ILE A 43 11.28 -0.49 -14.98
N ASP A 44 11.14 -1.42 -15.92
CA ASP A 44 10.94 -1.11 -17.34
C ASP A 44 9.48 -1.08 -17.77
N TRP A 45 8.55 -1.27 -16.83
CA TRP A 45 7.12 -1.27 -17.13
C TRP A 45 6.68 0.09 -17.69
N LYS A 46 5.86 0.05 -18.74
CA LYS A 46 5.22 1.23 -19.34
C LYS A 46 3.73 0.96 -19.57
N PRO A 47 2.86 1.94 -19.37
CA PRO A 47 1.45 1.81 -19.73
C PRO A 47 1.32 1.68 -21.24
N ASP A 48 0.29 0.97 -21.69
CA ASP A 48 -0.07 0.91 -23.10
C ASP A 48 -0.53 2.31 -23.57
N PRO A 49 0.04 2.86 -24.67
CA PRO A 49 -0.31 4.19 -25.16
C PRO A 49 -1.76 4.31 -25.65
N THR A 50 -2.45 3.19 -25.89
CA THR A 50 -3.86 3.16 -26.29
C THR A 50 -4.82 3.24 -25.11
N TRP A 51 -4.32 3.16 -23.86
CA TRP A 51 -5.16 3.28 -22.68
C TRP A 51 -5.77 4.68 -22.58
N SER A 52 -7.10 4.72 -22.64
CA SER A 52 -7.86 5.93 -22.39
C SER A 52 -7.79 6.35 -20.92
N ILE A 53 -7.86 7.65 -20.64
CA ILE A 53 -7.94 8.16 -19.27
C ILE A 53 -9.28 7.73 -18.64
N PRO A 54 -9.27 7.01 -17.51
CA PRO A 54 -10.51 6.61 -16.85
C PRO A 54 -11.24 7.82 -16.27
N ARG A 55 -12.57 7.81 -16.33
CA ARG A 55 -13.42 8.81 -15.66
C ARG A 55 -13.79 8.30 -14.28
N LEU A 56 -13.67 9.16 -13.27
CA LEU A 56 -14.15 8.86 -11.92
C LEU A 56 -15.68 8.71 -11.95
N HIS A 57 -16.18 7.59 -11.45
CA HIS A 57 -17.62 7.35 -11.36
C HIS A 57 -18.25 8.36 -10.39
N PRO A 58 -19.43 8.95 -10.69
CA PRO A 58 -20.09 9.92 -9.80
C PRO A 58 -20.29 9.40 -8.38
N ASP A 59 -20.60 8.11 -8.26
CA ASP A 59 -20.84 7.44 -6.97
C ASP A 59 -19.58 6.80 -6.36
N TRP A 60 -18.38 7.33 -6.63
CA TRP A 60 -17.12 6.78 -6.11
C TRP A 60 -17.09 6.69 -4.57
N ASN A 61 -17.86 7.54 -3.89
CA ASN A 61 -17.95 7.63 -2.44
C ASN A 61 -19.19 6.94 -1.86
N ARG A 62 -19.93 6.16 -2.65
CA ARG A 62 -21.09 5.42 -2.16
C ARG A 62 -20.64 4.31 -1.22
N ILE A 63 -21.04 4.41 0.04
CA ILE A 63 -20.88 3.35 1.04
C ILE A 63 -22.14 2.47 0.98
N TRP A 64 -21.95 1.16 0.86
CA TRP A 64 -23.02 0.15 0.74
C TRP A 64 -23.71 -0.12 2.07
#